data_AF-A0A1M5E0U0-F1
#
_entry.id   AF-A0A1M5E0U0-F1
#
_cell.length_a   1.000
_cell.length_b   1.000
_cell.length_c   1.000
_cell.angle_alpha   90.00
_cell.angle_beta   90.00
_cell.angle_gamma   90.00
#
_symmetry.space_group_name_H-M   'P 1'
#
loop_
_entity.id
_entity.type
_entity.pdbx_description
1 polymer ?
#
loop_
_entity_poly.entity_id
_entity_poly.type
_entity_poly.pdbx_seq_one_letter_code
_entity_poly.pdbx_strand_id
1 'polypeptide(L)'
;MTRITVAKGDGIGPEIMNATLEIIKAAGAEIEIDEIEVGEKVYLSGNSSGIAAESWDIIRRNKIFLKAPITTPQGGGYKSLNVTTRKFLGLYSNVRPCMSLHPFVETKHPKMDIVIIRENEEDLYAGIEHQQTDEVIQCLKLISRPGCEKIVRYAFEYAKVYGRKKVTCFTKDNIMKQTDGLFHQVFDEIAAEYPEIENEHWIIDIGAAKMADTPEIFDVIVTLNLYGDVLSDIAAQIAGSVGLAGSANIGEGCAMFEAIHGSAPRRAGQNLANPSGLLEGAVMMLNHIGQTEVAEKVQNAWLKTIEDGIHTYDIYKEGISKEKVGTKEFAEAVIKNLGNKPSILKEVSFDKNVVLNLPKYVKKPAAKKELVGVDLFVHWNGTNPNEIAKKLKAVTLPNTDLTMITNRGIKVWPEGFEETFCTDHWRCRFKPNDGKTITKKQIIELLSNAIDTQVDVIKTENLYEFDGKSGYSLGQGQ
;
A
#
# COMPACT_ATOMS: atom_id res chain seq x y z
N MET A 1 -24.73 20.53 -6.94
CA MET A 1 -24.52 19.08 -6.80
C MET A 1 -23.20 18.69 -7.43
N THR A 2 -22.37 17.93 -6.71
CA THR A 2 -21.10 17.37 -7.20
C THR A 2 -21.37 16.03 -7.86
N ARG A 3 -20.94 15.85 -9.11
CA ARG A 3 -21.11 14.56 -9.81
C ARG A 3 -20.02 13.58 -9.38
N ILE A 4 -20.40 12.38 -8.96
CA ILE A 4 -19.50 11.32 -8.49
C ILE A 4 -19.77 10.03 -9.26
N THR A 5 -18.75 9.18 -9.34
CA THR A 5 -18.90 7.81 -9.83
C THR A 5 -19.14 6.86 -8.66
N VAL A 6 -20.07 5.93 -8.81
CA VAL A 6 -20.36 4.89 -7.81
C VAL A 6 -20.19 3.50 -8.41
N ALA A 7 -19.51 2.62 -7.68
CA ALA A 7 -19.46 1.18 -7.99
C ALA A 7 -19.95 0.37 -6.79
N LYS A 8 -20.99 -0.44 -6.98
CA LYS A 8 -21.53 -1.32 -5.93
C LYS A 8 -20.67 -2.55 -5.64
N GLY A 9 -19.72 -2.87 -6.52
CA GLY A 9 -18.77 -3.96 -6.33
C GLY A 9 -19.43 -5.33 -6.17
N ASP A 10 -18.77 -6.21 -5.41
CA ASP A 10 -19.12 -7.63 -5.29
C ASP A 10 -19.40 -8.03 -3.83
N GLY A 11 -19.99 -9.21 -3.64
CA GLY A 11 -20.26 -9.78 -2.32
C GLY A 11 -21.19 -8.91 -1.48
N ILE A 12 -20.75 -8.47 -0.30
CA ILE A 12 -21.50 -7.55 0.58
C ILE A 12 -21.61 -6.12 0.02
N GLY A 13 -20.83 -5.79 -1.01
CA GLY A 13 -20.67 -4.44 -1.56
C GLY A 13 -22.00 -3.74 -1.87
N PRO A 14 -22.95 -4.36 -2.60
CA PRO A 14 -24.23 -3.74 -2.90
C PRO A 14 -25.06 -3.38 -1.66
N GLU A 15 -25.06 -4.21 -0.62
CA GLU A 15 -25.83 -3.96 0.61
C GLU A 15 -25.28 -2.74 1.36
N ILE A 16 -23.96 -2.70 1.58
CA ILE A 16 -23.32 -1.60 2.31
C ILE A 16 -23.31 -0.30 1.51
N MET A 17 -23.22 -0.36 0.17
CA MET A 17 -23.30 0.82 -0.69
C MET A 17 -24.69 1.43 -0.65
N ASN A 18 -25.74 0.61 -0.74
CA ASN A 18 -27.11 1.12 -0.63
C ASN A 18 -27.34 1.80 0.73
N ALA A 19 -26.95 1.14 1.84
CA ALA A 19 -27.02 1.73 3.18
C ALA A 19 -26.25 3.07 3.29
N THR A 20 -25.02 3.11 2.77
CA THR A 20 -24.17 4.31 2.77
C THR A 20 -24.84 5.46 2.00
N LEU A 21 -25.33 5.19 0.79
CA LEU A 21 -25.98 6.19 -0.05
C LEU A 21 -27.29 6.70 0.57
N GLU A 22 -28.08 5.83 1.20
CA GLU A 22 -29.30 6.23 1.92
C GLU A 22 -28.98 7.20 3.07
N ILE A 23 -27.97 6.89 3.88
CA ILE A 23 -27.54 7.74 5.00
C ILE A 23 -27.09 9.12 4.52
N ILE A 24 -26.15 9.19 3.57
CA ILE A 24 -25.61 10.49 3.14
C ILE A 24 -26.65 11.33 2.39
N LYS A 25 -27.55 10.70 1.61
CA LYS A 25 -28.66 11.41 0.95
C LYS A 25 -29.65 11.96 1.98
N ALA A 26 -30.02 11.17 2.99
CA ALA A 26 -30.88 11.63 4.08
C ALA A 26 -30.24 12.76 4.90
N ALA A 27 -28.91 12.78 5.01
CA ALA A 27 -28.18 13.86 5.66
C ALA A 27 -28.22 15.18 4.86
N GLY A 28 -28.48 15.12 3.55
CA GLY A 28 -28.54 16.28 2.65
C GLY A 28 -27.39 16.36 1.65
N ALA A 29 -26.68 15.26 1.37
CA ALA A 29 -25.57 15.26 0.41
C ALA A 29 -26.03 15.72 -0.99
N GLU A 30 -25.40 16.78 -1.49
CA GLU A 30 -25.67 17.35 -2.81
C GLU A 30 -24.81 16.65 -3.86
N ILE A 31 -25.12 15.39 -4.16
CA ILE A 31 -24.38 14.56 -5.12
C ILE A 31 -25.26 14.10 -6.28
N GLU A 32 -24.67 14.04 -7.48
CA GLU A 32 -25.24 13.37 -8.65
C GLU A 32 -24.42 12.10 -8.92
N ILE A 33 -25.09 10.96 -9.10
CA ILE A 33 -24.44 9.65 -9.15
C ILE A 33 -24.46 9.10 -10.57
N ASP A 34 -23.28 8.84 -11.13
CA ASP A 34 -23.10 7.96 -12.28
C ASP A 34 -22.68 6.56 -11.77
N GLU A 35 -23.58 5.58 -11.85
CA GLU A 35 -23.27 4.20 -11.45
C GLU A 35 -22.54 3.45 -12.58
N ILE A 36 -21.49 2.69 -12.22
CA ILE A 36 -20.74 1.83 -13.13
C ILE A 36 -20.69 0.39 -12.60
N GLU A 37 -20.56 -0.57 -13.50
CA GLU A 37 -20.31 -1.97 -13.16
C GLU A 37 -18.82 -2.28 -13.17
N VAL A 38 -18.36 -2.99 -12.14
CA VAL A 38 -16.96 -3.41 -11.96
C VAL A 38 -16.93 -4.78 -11.29
N GLY A 39 -15.78 -5.45 -11.36
CA GLY A 39 -15.52 -6.64 -10.55
C GLY A 39 -15.96 -7.96 -11.18
N GLU A 40 -16.38 -8.90 -10.34
CA GLU A 40 -16.67 -10.29 -10.71
C GLU A 40 -17.61 -10.40 -11.91
N LYS A 41 -18.70 -9.63 -11.91
CA LYS A 41 -19.65 -9.61 -13.03
C LYS A 41 -18.99 -9.24 -14.36
N VAL A 42 -18.06 -8.29 -14.35
CA VAL A 42 -17.36 -7.81 -15.55
C VAL A 42 -16.26 -8.78 -15.97
N TYR A 43 -15.60 -9.44 -15.02
CA TYR A 43 -14.68 -10.53 -15.35
C TYR A 43 -15.40 -11.70 -16.04
N LEU A 44 -16.58 -12.07 -15.53
CA LEU A 44 -17.39 -13.17 -16.07
C LEU A 44 -18.00 -12.86 -17.45
N SER A 45 -18.11 -11.58 -17.83
CA SER A 45 -18.54 -11.19 -19.18
C SER A 45 -17.42 -11.29 -20.23
N GLY A 46 -16.23 -11.73 -19.85
CA GLY A 46 -15.07 -11.90 -20.73
C GLY A 46 -14.12 -10.70 -20.75
N ASN A 47 -14.38 -9.65 -19.96
CA ASN A 47 -13.46 -8.53 -19.83
C ASN A 47 -12.43 -8.81 -18.73
N SER A 48 -11.21 -9.12 -19.15
CA SER A 48 -10.09 -9.47 -18.28
C SER A 48 -9.59 -8.35 -17.37
N SER A 49 -10.00 -7.10 -17.59
CA SER A 49 -9.65 -5.97 -16.73
C SER A 49 -10.63 -5.75 -15.57
N GLY A 50 -11.83 -6.35 -15.63
CA GLY A 50 -12.86 -6.19 -14.60
C GLY A 50 -13.59 -4.84 -14.64
N ILE A 51 -13.35 -4.03 -15.67
CA ILE A 51 -13.96 -2.69 -15.85
C ILE A 51 -14.02 -2.33 -17.34
N ALA A 52 -15.12 -1.73 -17.79
CA ALA A 52 -15.29 -1.31 -19.19
C ALA A 52 -14.59 0.02 -19.51
N ALA A 53 -14.28 0.29 -20.78
CA ALA A 53 -13.62 1.52 -21.20
C ALA A 53 -14.48 2.76 -20.90
N GLU A 54 -15.79 2.64 -21.11
CA GLU A 54 -16.78 3.68 -20.84
C GLU A 54 -16.83 4.01 -19.34
N SER A 55 -16.61 3.02 -18.47
CA SER A 55 -16.54 3.22 -17.01
C SER A 55 -15.29 4.02 -16.63
N TRP A 56 -14.15 3.78 -17.29
CA TRP A 56 -12.95 4.62 -17.11
C TRP A 56 -13.19 6.07 -17.50
N ASP A 57 -13.90 6.32 -18.60
CA ASP A 57 -14.20 7.68 -19.03
C ASP A 57 -15.11 8.41 -18.04
N ILE A 58 -16.07 7.71 -17.44
CA ILE A 58 -16.92 8.26 -16.37
C ILE A 58 -16.08 8.61 -15.14
N ILE A 59 -15.21 7.70 -14.66
CA ILE A 59 -14.31 7.97 -13.52
C ILE A 59 -13.41 9.17 -13.82
N ARG A 60 -12.80 9.23 -15.01
CA ARG A 60 -11.89 10.31 -15.42
C ARG A 60 -12.61 11.63 -15.64
N ARG A 61 -13.91 11.64 -15.95
CA ARG A 61 -14.72 12.85 -16.02
C ARG A 61 -15.07 13.36 -14.63
N ASN A 62 -15.56 12.48 -13.77
CA ASN A 62 -16.14 12.85 -12.48
C ASN A 62 -15.07 13.08 -11.40
N LYS A 63 -13.89 12.47 -11.52
CA LYS A 63 -12.72 12.57 -10.60
C LYS A 63 -12.93 12.03 -9.19
N ILE A 64 -14.17 11.91 -8.73
CA ILE A 64 -14.55 11.41 -7.43
C ILE A 64 -15.19 10.04 -7.60
N PHE A 65 -14.60 9.02 -6.99
CA PHE A 65 -15.05 7.63 -7.11
C PHE A 65 -15.34 7.02 -5.74
N LEU A 66 -16.60 6.73 -5.45
CA LEU A 66 -17.00 5.96 -4.26
C LEU A 66 -17.24 4.51 -4.67
N LYS A 67 -16.48 3.57 -4.12
CA LYS A 67 -16.64 2.16 -4.47
C LYS A 67 -16.78 1.25 -3.26
N ALA A 68 -17.63 0.25 -3.40
CA ALA A 68 -17.65 -0.88 -2.49
C ALA A 68 -16.50 -1.87 -2.81
N PRO A 69 -16.30 -2.91 -1.98
CA PRO A 69 -15.28 -3.92 -2.22
C PRO A 69 -15.51 -4.71 -3.51
N ILE A 70 -14.41 -5.16 -4.12
CA ILE A 70 -14.40 -5.91 -5.38
C ILE A 70 -13.66 -7.22 -5.16
N THR A 71 -14.24 -8.33 -5.61
CA THR A 71 -13.62 -9.66 -5.50
C THR A 71 -12.45 -9.76 -6.49
N THR A 72 -11.27 -10.13 -5.99
CA THR A 72 -10.13 -10.52 -6.84
C THR A 72 -9.98 -12.05 -6.78
N PRO A 73 -9.95 -12.76 -7.92
CA PRO A 73 -9.72 -14.22 -7.93
C PRO A 73 -8.40 -14.60 -7.25
N GLN A 74 -8.38 -15.70 -6.47
CA GLN A 74 -7.18 -16.19 -5.79
C GLN A 74 -6.43 -17.25 -6.63
N GLY A 75 -5.09 -17.23 -6.61
CA GLY A 75 -4.25 -18.33 -7.10
C GLY A 75 -4.02 -18.42 -8.61
N GLY A 76 -4.49 -17.44 -9.39
CA GLY A 76 -4.29 -17.34 -10.83
C GLY A 76 -5.40 -16.51 -11.50
N GLY A 77 -5.13 -15.95 -12.69
CA GLY A 77 -6.09 -15.11 -13.41
C GLY A 77 -5.79 -13.62 -13.33
N TYR A 78 -6.83 -12.81 -13.55
CA TYR A 78 -6.77 -11.38 -13.81
C TYR A 78 -6.08 -10.55 -12.71
N LYS A 79 -5.40 -9.45 -13.10
CA LYS A 79 -4.80 -8.52 -12.14
C LYS A 79 -5.90 -7.86 -11.28
N SER A 80 -5.58 -7.55 -10.02
CA SER A 80 -6.52 -6.90 -9.10
C SER A 80 -6.98 -5.54 -9.65
N LEU A 81 -8.30 -5.36 -9.79
CA LEU A 81 -8.89 -4.10 -10.21
C LEU A 81 -8.64 -2.97 -9.19
N ASN A 82 -8.54 -3.29 -7.90
CA ASN A 82 -8.24 -2.28 -6.87
C ASN A 82 -6.86 -1.65 -7.10
N VAL A 83 -5.82 -2.49 -7.28
CA VAL A 83 -4.46 -2.04 -7.57
C VAL A 83 -4.40 -1.31 -8.92
N THR A 84 -5.10 -1.84 -9.93
CA THR A 84 -5.20 -1.24 -11.25
C THR A 84 -5.77 0.19 -11.15
N THR A 85 -6.89 0.36 -10.46
CA THR A 85 -7.55 1.66 -10.27
C THR A 85 -6.66 2.68 -9.59
N ARG A 86 -5.92 2.27 -8.54
CA ARG A 86 -4.99 3.14 -7.83
C ARG A 86 -3.88 3.66 -8.74
N LYS A 87 -3.22 2.77 -9.49
CA LYS A 87 -2.14 3.12 -10.42
C LYS A 87 -2.62 3.95 -11.62
N PHE A 88 -3.74 3.56 -12.24
CA PHE A 88 -4.25 4.28 -13.43
C PHE A 88 -4.71 5.70 -13.12
N LEU A 89 -5.22 5.94 -11.91
CA LEU A 89 -5.74 7.24 -11.50
C LEU A 89 -4.72 8.11 -10.74
N GLY A 90 -3.50 7.63 -10.53
CA GLY A 90 -2.45 8.39 -9.86
C GLY A 90 -2.65 8.52 -8.35
N LEU A 91 -3.32 7.53 -7.71
CA LEU A 91 -3.79 7.61 -6.31
C LEU A 91 -2.71 7.19 -5.32
N TYR A 92 -1.64 7.99 -5.22
CA TYR A 92 -0.41 7.66 -4.50
C TYR A 92 -0.54 7.54 -2.97
N SER A 93 -1.55 8.17 -2.35
CA SER A 93 -1.76 8.14 -0.90
C SER A 93 -3.01 7.36 -0.52
N ASN A 94 -2.89 6.41 0.40
CA ASN A 94 -4.01 5.69 0.99
C ASN A 94 -4.11 6.03 2.48
N VAL A 95 -5.10 6.86 2.83
CA VAL A 95 -5.35 7.36 4.18
C VAL A 95 -6.30 6.42 4.90
N ARG A 96 -5.86 5.86 6.03
CA ARG A 96 -6.61 4.86 6.82
C ARG A 96 -6.63 5.26 8.30
N PRO A 97 -7.62 6.08 8.72
CA PRO A 97 -7.83 6.39 10.14
C PRO A 97 -8.30 5.16 10.91
N CYS A 98 -7.79 4.97 12.12
CA CYS A 98 -8.16 3.90 13.03
C CYS A 98 -8.29 4.48 14.44
N MET A 99 -9.53 4.66 14.90
CA MET A 99 -9.84 5.24 16.20
C MET A 99 -10.65 4.27 17.08
N SER A 100 -10.42 4.37 18.38
CA SER A 100 -11.15 3.63 19.40
C SER A 100 -12.56 4.19 19.56
N LEU A 101 -13.54 3.29 19.69
CA LEU A 101 -14.95 3.63 20.01
C LEU A 101 -15.32 3.16 21.43
N HIS A 102 -14.34 3.08 22.31
CA HIS A 102 -14.55 2.72 23.72
C HIS A 102 -15.48 3.74 24.42
N PRO A 103 -16.40 3.32 25.31
CA PRO A 103 -16.63 1.95 25.79
C PRO A 103 -17.60 1.10 24.95
N PHE A 104 -18.10 1.60 23.82
CA PHE A 104 -19.17 0.95 23.05
C PHE A 104 -18.66 -0.18 22.15
N VAL A 105 -17.45 -0.05 21.61
CA VAL A 105 -16.77 -1.16 20.95
C VAL A 105 -15.63 -1.63 21.84
N GLU A 106 -15.63 -2.93 22.17
CA GLU A 106 -14.60 -3.50 23.02
C GLU A 106 -13.24 -3.45 22.32
N THR A 107 -12.25 -2.95 23.04
CA THR A 107 -10.86 -2.95 22.60
C THR A 107 -9.95 -2.93 23.83
N LYS A 108 -8.71 -3.42 23.66
CA LYS A 108 -7.64 -3.27 24.64
C LYS A 108 -7.03 -1.86 24.67
N HIS A 109 -7.34 -1.04 23.66
CA HIS A 109 -6.74 0.29 23.44
C HIS A 109 -7.82 1.38 23.42
N PRO A 110 -8.34 1.78 24.60
CA PRO A 110 -9.49 2.70 24.69
C PRO A 110 -9.18 4.14 24.25
N LYS A 111 -7.91 4.48 24.02
CA LYS A 111 -7.46 5.82 23.65
C LYS A 111 -6.78 5.87 22.27
N MET A 112 -6.76 4.76 21.55
CA MET A 112 -6.16 4.69 20.22
C MET A 112 -6.85 5.67 19.26
N ASP A 113 -6.06 6.50 18.59
CA ASP A 113 -6.48 7.38 17.50
C ASP A 113 -5.25 7.61 16.62
N ILE A 114 -5.09 6.75 15.61
CA ILE A 114 -3.96 6.82 14.68
C ILE A 114 -4.45 6.91 13.25
N VAL A 115 -3.62 7.47 12.37
CA VAL A 115 -3.87 7.49 10.93
C VAL A 115 -2.69 6.87 10.20
N ILE A 116 -2.94 5.83 9.42
CA ILE A 116 -1.92 5.23 8.57
C ILE A 116 -2.02 5.84 7.17
N ILE A 117 -0.91 6.44 6.73
CA ILE A 117 -0.69 6.99 5.39
C ILE A 117 0.18 6.01 4.62
N ARG A 118 -0.48 5.19 3.81
CA ARG A 118 0.15 4.12 3.02
C ARG A 118 0.51 4.62 1.62
N GLU A 119 1.75 4.37 1.19
CA GLU A 119 2.16 4.49 -0.22
C GLU A 119 1.37 3.47 -1.07
N ASN A 120 0.86 3.87 -2.24
CA ASN A 120 -0.23 3.14 -2.89
C ASN A 120 -0.03 2.85 -4.38
N GLU A 121 1.12 3.20 -4.96
CA GLU A 121 1.44 3.06 -6.39
C GLU A 121 2.61 2.11 -6.69
N GLU A 122 3.56 1.95 -5.77
CA GLU A 122 4.83 1.25 -5.98
C GLU A 122 4.95 -0.01 -5.10
N ASP A 123 6.19 -0.37 -4.74
CA ASP A 123 6.54 -1.53 -3.88
C ASP A 123 6.09 -2.87 -4.50
N LEU A 124 6.08 -3.94 -3.70
CA LEU A 124 5.73 -5.31 -4.13
C LEU A 124 4.32 -5.43 -4.75
N TYR A 125 3.42 -4.47 -4.48
CA TYR A 125 2.08 -4.42 -5.08
C TYR A 125 2.11 -4.08 -6.58
N ALA A 126 3.28 -3.76 -7.15
CA ALA A 126 3.46 -3.75 -8.59
C ALA A 126 3.18 -5.11 -9.25
N GLY A 127 3.35 -6.22 -8.53
CA GLY A 127 3.06 -7.57 -9.05
C GLY A 127 3.90 -7.90 -10.28
N ILE A 128 5.16 -7.45 -10.29
CA ILE A 128 6.11 -7.72 -11.36
C ILE A 128 6.88 -8.99 -10.99
N GLU A 129 6.33 -10.13 -11.41
CA GLU A 129 6.80 -11.45 -11.04
C GLU A 129 7.33 -12.21 -12.25
N HIS A 130 8.43 -12.94 -12.05
CA HIS A 130 9.07 -13.73 -13.09
C HIS A 130 9.55 -15.05 -12.51
N GLN A 131 9.12 -16.16 -13.08
CA GLN A 131 9.74 -17.45 -12.83
C GLN A 131 11.17 -17.42 -13.39
N GLN A 132 12.16 -17.59 -12.53
CA GLN A 132 13.58 -17.57 -12.90
C GLN A 132 14.04 -18.98 -13.31
N THR A 133 13.62 -19.99 -12.57
CA THR A 133 13.93 -21.41 -12.78
C THR A 133 12.72 -22.28 -12.41
N ASP A 134 12.87 -23.60 -12.43
CA ASP A 134 11.81 -24.52 -11.96
C ASP A 134 11.55 -24.37 -10.45
N GLU A 135 12.55 -23.93 -9.67
CA GLU A 135 12.47 -23.82 -8.21
C GLU A 135 12.33 -22.38 -7.68
N VAL A 136 12.60 -21.37 -8.51
CA VAL A 136 12.74 -19.98 -8.04
C VAL A 136 11.85 -19.01 -8.82
N ILE A 137 10.99 -18.30 -8.09
CA ILE A 137 10.15 -17.21 -8.58
C ILE A 137 10.60 -15.90 -7.92
N GLN A 138 10.74 -14.85 -8.70
CA GLN A 138 11.17 -13.53 -8.25
C GLN A 138 10.03 -12.52 -8.35
N CYS A 139 9.85 -11.70 -7.31
CA CYS A 139 9.01 -10.49 -7.33
C CYS A 139 9.89 -9.24 -7.18
N LEU A 140 9.65 -8.20 -7.98
CA LEU A 140 10.40 -6.95 -7.91
C LEU A 140 9.77 -5.96 -6.93
N LYS A 141 10.57 -5.46 -5.99
CA LYS A 141 10.27 -4.28 -5.16
C LYS A 141 10.91 -3.05 -5.77
N LEU A 142 10.08 -2.15 -6.30
CA LEU A 142 10.52 -0.88 -6.89
C LEU A 142 10.07 0.27 -5.98
N ILE A 143 11.02 1.09 -5.53
CA ILE A 143 10.75 2.28 -4.72
C ILE A 143 11.42 3.47 -5.41
N SER A 144 10.65 4.52 -5.70
CA SER A 144 11.16 5.71 -6.37
C SER A 144 11.25 6.90 -5.41
N ARG A 145 12.25 7.76 -5.64
CA ARG A 145 12.36 9.03 -4.92
C ARG A 145 11.11 9.92 -5.06
N PRO A 146 10.55 10.16 -6.26
CA PRO A 146 9.34 10.97 -6.38
C PRO A 146 8.13 10.36 -5.65
N GLY A 147 7.95 9.04 -5.67
CA GLY A 147 6.88 8.38 -4.90
C GLY A 147 7.05 8.56 -3.40
N CYS A 148 8.26 8.34 -2.88
CA CYS A 148 8.60 8.59 -1.48
C CYS A 148 8.31 10.04 -1.08
N GLU A 149 8.75 11.01 -1.89
CA GLU A 149 8.58 12.42 -1.56
C GLU A 149 7.11 12.82 -1.52
N LYS A 150 6.30 12.35 -2.48
CA LYS A 150 4.86 12.61 -2.51
C LYS A 150 4.16 12.09 -1.25
N ILE A 151 4.38 10.82 -0.89
CA ILE A 151 3.66 10.20 0.23
C ILE A 151 4.12 10.74 1.60
N VAL A 152 5.44 10.92 1.78
CA VAL A 152 5.99 11.47 3.03
C VAL A 152 5.49 12.90 3.22
N ARG A 153 5.58 13.73 2.19
CA ARG A 153 5.11 15.11 2.26
C ARG A 153 3.60 15.18 2.51
N TYR A 154 2.84 14.29 1.87
CA TYR A 154 1.41 14.17 2.16
C TYR A 154 1.15 13.86 3.64
N ALA A 155 1.92 12.96 4.26
CA ALA A 155 1.75 12.64 5.68
C ALA A 155 2.02 13.85 6.60
N PHE A 156 3.06 14.65 6.33
CA PHE A 156 3.35 15.87 7.09
C PHE A 156 2.31 16.96 6.87
N GLU A 157 1.88 17.20 5.63
CA GLU A 157 0.81 18.16 5.34
C GLU A 157 -0.52 17.72 5.97
N TYR A 158 -0.83 16.42 5.93
CA TYR A 158 -1.98 15.84 6.62
C TYR A 158 -1.89 16.11 8.12
N ALA A 159 -0.74 15.82 8.73
CA ALA A 159 -0.57 16.04 10.16
C ALA A 159 -0.75 17.52 10.54
N LYS A 160 -0.15 18.43 9.78
CA LYS A 160 -0.28 19.88 9.97
C LYS A 160 -1.73 20.35 9.90
N VAL A 161 -2.41 19.97 8.83
CA VAL A 161 -3.76 20.42 8.50
C VAL A 161 -4.81 19.88 9.46
N TYR A 162 -4.69 18.62 9.89
CA TYR A 162 -5.61 17.99 10.83
C TYR A 162 -5.16 18.13 12.29
N GLY A 163 -4.17 19.00 12.56
CA GLY A 163 -3.72 19.32 13.91
C GLY A 163 -3.03 18.18 14.66
N ARG A 164 -2.64 17.10 13.95
CA ARG A 164 -1.84 16.00 14.49
C ARG A 164 -0.45 16.51 14.89
N LYS A 165 0.17 15.84 15.86
CA LYS A 165 1.40 16.32 16.51
C LYS A 165 2.63 15.54 16.11
N LYS A 166 2.46 14.30 15.62
CA LYS A 166 3.57 13.42 15.29
C LYS A 166 3.37 12.68 13.97
N VAL A 167 4.45 12.55 13.20
CA VAL A 167 4.54 11.66 12.04
C VAL A 167 5.66 10.65 12.27
N THR A 168 5.33 9.36 12.21
CA THR A 168 6.26 8.27 12.44
C THR A 168 6.47 7.46 11.16
N CYS A 169 7.71 7.25 10.75
CA CYS A 169 8.07 6.46 9.57
C CYS A 169 8.38 5.01 9.94
N PHE A 170 7.71 4.05 9.31
CA PHE A 170 8.05 2.62 9.46
C PHE A 170 8.71 2.07 8.19
N THR A 171 9.90 1.47 8.30
CA THR A 171 10.59 0.82 7.17
C THR A 171 11.41 -0.40 7.61
N LYS A 172 11.98 -1.17 6.67
CA LYS A 172 12.97 -2.23 6.98
C LYS A 172 14.36 -1.90 6.42
N ASP A 173 14.77 -0.65 6.53
CA ASP A 173 16.03 -0.12 5.99
C ASP A 173 17.30 -0.78 6.57
N ASN A 174 17.22 -1.34 7.78
CA ASN A 174 18.29 -2.15 8.35
C ASN A 174 18.65 -3.38 7.49
N ILE A 175 17.67 -3.97 6.79
CA ILE A 175 17.84 -5.07 5.84
C ILE A 175 17.87 -4.55 4.40
N MET A 176 16.84 -3.81 3.99
CA MET A 176 16.65 -3.27 2.65
C MET A 176 17.22 -1.86 2.50
N LYS A 177 18.54 -1.76 2.64
CA LYS A 177 19.29 -0.50 2.71
C LYS A 177 19.10 0.44 1.51
N GLN A 178 18.78 -0.08 0.33
CA GLN A 178 18.62 0.71 -0.89
C GLN A 178 17.16 1.16 -1.09
N THR A 179 16.20 0.25 -1.01
CA THR A 179 14.76 0.57 -1.23
C THR A 179 14.16 1.29 -0.03
N ASP A 180 14.15 0.64 1.13
CA ASP A 180 13.59 1.18 2.36
C ASP A 180 14.47 2.29 2.93
N GLY A 181 15.79 2.20 2.69
CA GLY A 181 16.71 3.29 3.01
C GLY A 181 16.48 4.55 2.18
N LEU A 182 16.08 4.45 0.91
CA LEU A 182 15.65 5.61 0.14
C LEU A 182 14.39 6.25 0.74
N PHE A 183 13.42 5.43 1.16
CA PHE A 183 12.20 5.93 1.79
C PHE A 183 12.51 6.67 3.10
N HIS A 184 13.35 6.08 3.98
CA HIS A 184 13.77 6.71 5.22
C HIS A 184 14.59 7.98 4.98
N GLN A 185 15.54 7.97 4.04
CA GLN A 185 16.29 9.17 3.69
C GLN A 185 15.37 10.32 3.25
N VAL A 186 14.37 10.03 2.40
CA VAL A 186 13.39 11.03 1.97
C VAL A 186 12.51 11.48 3.14
N PHE A 187 12.17 10.58 4.07
CA PHE A 187 11.48 10.95 5.30
C PHE A 187 12.25 12.02 6.09
N ASP A 188 13.54 11.79 6.35
CA ASP A 188 14.39 12.75 7.08
C ASP A 188 14.52 14.09 6.33
N GLU A 189 14.70 14.04 5.00
CA GLU A 189 14.78 15.22 4.14
C GLU A 189 13.52 16.10 4.26
N ILE A 190 12.34 15.48 4.25
CA ILE A 190 11.06 16.20 4.33
C ILE A 190 10.74 16.61 5.76
N ALA A 191 11.02 15.78 6.76
CA ALA A 191 10.77 16.09 8.17
C ALA A 191 11.45 17.40 8.60
N ALA A 192 12.64 17.68 8.07
CA ALA A 192 13.35 18.93 8.32
C ALA A 192 12.61 20.20 7.84
N GLU A 193 11.65 20.07 6.91
CA GLU A 193 10.80 21.17 6.44
C GLU A 193 9.61 21.47 7.37
N TYR A 194 9.33 20.59 8.35
CA TYR A 194 8.20 20.69 9.29
C TYR A 194 8.68 20.63 10.76
N PRO A 195 9.48 21.61 11.23
CA PRO A 195 10.07 21.59 12.57
C PRO A 195 9.04 21.64 13.72
N GLU A 196 7.79 22.01 13.42
CA GLU A 196 6.68 22.02 14.39
C GLU A 196 6.03 20.64 14.63
N ILE A 197 6.37 19.64 13.82
CA ILE A 197 5.82 18.28 13.89
C ILE A 197 6.87 17.33 14.44
N GLU A 198 6.56 16.66 15.55
CA GLU A 198 7.43 15.61 16.07
C GLU A 198 7.56 14.50 15.02
N ASN A 199 8.78 13.99 14.84
CA ASN A 199 9.01 12.92 13.89
C ASN A 199 9.99 11.89 14.45
N GLU A 200 9.78 10.64 14.06
CA GLU A 200 10.62 9.53 14.46
C GLU A 200 10.56 8.41 13.41
N HIS A 201 11.52 7.49 13.47
CA HIS A 201 11.59 6.31 12.62
C HIS A 201 11.62 5.04 13.46
N TRP A 202 10.92 4.01 12.98
CA TRP A 202 10.93 2.68 13.56
C TRP A 202 11.19 1.63 12.48
N ILE A 203 11.91 0.58 12.88
CA ILE A 203 11.95 -0.64 12.07
C ILE A 203 10.58 -1.32 12.13
N ILE A 204 10.04 -1.68 10.97
CA ILE A 204 8.66 -2.15 10.77
C ILE A 204 8.22 -3.27 11.72
N ASP A 205 9.11 -4.18 12.11
CA ASP A 205 8.77 -5.29 13.01
C ASP A 205 8.50 -4.83 14.44
N ILE A 206 9.44 -4.10 15.04
CA ILE A 206 9.27 -3.56 16.39
C ILE A 206 8.24 -2.42 16.41
N GLY A 207 8.15 -1.63 15.34
CA GLY A 207 7.12 -0.62 15.15
C GLY A 207 5.71 -1.23 15.10
N ALA A 208 5.51 -2.30 14.33
CA ALA A 208 4.25 -3.05 14.29
C ALA A 208 3.88 -3.63 15.66
N ALA A 209 4.85 -4.25 16.34
CA ALA A 209 4.64 -4.80 17.67
C ALA A 209 4.24 -3.71 18.68
N LYS A 210 4.90 -2.54 18.62
CA LYS A 210 4.55 -1.41 19.48
C LYS A 210 3.22 -0.77 19.13
N MET A 211 2.86 -0.69 17.85
CA MET A 211 1.53 -0.23 17.42
C MET A 211 0.43 -1.16 17.95
N ALA A 212 0.66 -2.47 17.98
CA ALA A 212 -0.30 -3.43 18.52
C ALA A 212 -0.37 -3.45 20.06
N ASP A 213 0.71 -3.08 20.75
CA ASP A 213 0.85 -3.11 22.21
C ASP A 213 0.50 -1.77 22.89
N THR A 214 0.92 -0.66 22.30
CA THR A 214 0.76 0.70 22.84
C THR A 214 0.52 1.71 21.71
N PRO A 215 -0.56 1.58 20.91
CA PRO A 215 -0.83 2.44 19.76
C PRO A 215 -0.92 3.92 20.11
N GLU A 216 -1.25 4.27 21.36
CA GLU A 216 -1.43 5.65 21.83
C GLU A 216 -0.15 6.49 21.78
N ILE A 217 1.01 5.87 21.60
CA ILE A 217 2.26 6.60 21.40
C ILE A 217 2.39 7.11 19.97
N PHE A 218 1.63 6.59 19.01
CA PHE A 218 1.65 7.02 17.62
C PHE A 218 0.50 7.98 17.32
N ASP A 219 0.63 8.72 16.22
CA ASP A 219 -0.40 9.64 15.73
C ASP A 219 -0.59 9.42 14.23
N VAL A 220 0.26 10.01 13.38
CA VAL A 220 0.31 9.67 11.94
C VAL A 220 1.45 8.69 11.69
N ILE A 221 1.18 7.57 11.01
CA ILE A 221 2.19 6.60 10.59
C ILE A 221 2.29 6.63 9.06
N VAL A 222 3.50 6.80 8.51
CA VAL A 222 3.75 6.75 7.07
C VAL A 222 4.66 5.57 6.71
N THR A 223 4.29 4.80 5.68
CA THR A 223 5.02 3.57 5.32
C THR A 223 4.77 3.15 3.86
N LEU A 224 5.59 2.21 3.40
CA LEU A 224 5.52 1.60 2.07
C LEU A 224 4.27 0.71 1.88
N ASN A 225 3.92 0.41 0.63
CA ASN A 225 2.65 -0.22 0.24
C ASN A 225 2.29 -1.50 0.98
N LEU A 226 3.15 -2.53 0.93
CA LEU A 226 2.84 -3.83 1.55
C LEU A 226 2.72 -3.71 3.07
N TYR A 227 3.60 -2.90 3.68
CA TYR A 227 3.60 -2.68 5.12
C TYR A 227 2.36 -1.92 5.57
N GLY A 228 1.99 -0.87 4.84
CA GLY A 228 0.80 -0.09 5.12
C GLY A 228 -0.48 -0.93 5.01
N ASP A 229 -0.54 -1.87 4.07
CA ASP A 229 -1.67 -2.81 3.98
C ASP A 229 -1.81 -3.64 5.25
N VAL A 230 -0.75 -4.36 5.62
CA VAL A 230 -0.74 -5.25 6.78
C VAL A 230 -1.01 -4.50 8.08
N LEU A 231 -0.33 -3.37 8.30
CA LEU A 231 -0.47 -2.59 9.52
C LEU A 231 -1.86 -2.00 9.69
N SER A 232 -2.46 -1.50 8.62
CA SER A 232 -3.77 -0.86 8.73
C SER A 232 -4.90 -1.86 8.96
N ASP A 233 -4.80 -3.08 8.44
CA ASP A 233 -5.70 -4.17 8.80
C ASP A 233 -5.55 -4.56 10.28
N ILE A 234 -4.32 -4.64 10.79
CA ILE A 234 -4.05 -4.86 12.21
C ILE A 234 -4.66 -3.73 13.05
N ALA A 235 -4.38 -2.48 12.69
CA ALA A 235 -4.87 -1.28 13.38
C ALA A 235 -6.41 -1.23 13.44
N ALA A 236 -7.08 -1.52 12.32
CA ALA A 236 -8.53 -1.60 12.27
C ALA A 236 -9.09 -2.71 13.16
N GLN A 237 -8.45 -3.89 13.15
CA GLN A 237 -8.88 -5.02 13.97
C GLN A 237 -8.69 -4.77 15.47
N ILE A 238 -7.61 -4.11 15.89
CA ILE A 238 -7.39 -3.78 17.31
C ILE A 238 -8.27 -2.61 17.77
N ALA A 239 -8.66 -1.69 16.87
CA ALA A 239 -9.61 -0.62 17.16
C ALA A 239 -11.05 -1.14 17.38
N GLY A 240 -11.35 -2.33 16.85
CA GLY A 240 -12.54 -3.10 17.20
C GLY A 240 -13.01 -4.07 16.10
N SER A 241 -12.98 -3.63 14.85
CA SER A 241 -13.38 -4.45 13.70
C SER A 241 -12.89 -3.80 12.40
N VAL A 242 -12.39 -4.62 11.47
CA VAL A 242 -12.08 -4.16 10.09
C VAL A 242 -13.34 -3.64 9.38
N GLY A 243 -14.54 -4.09 9.80
CA GLY A 243 -15.83 -3.60 9.30
C GLY A 243 -16.13 -2.12 9.62
N LEU A 244 -15.38 -1.52 10.55
CA LEU A 244 -15.50 -0.10 10.91
C LEU A 244 -14.59 0.81 10.09
N ALA A 245 -13.60 0.25 9.37
CA ALA A 245 -12.51 1.06 8.84
C ALA A 245 -12.74 1.49 7.39
N GLY A 246 -12.79 2.80 7.19
CA GLY A 246 -12.81 3.46 5.89
C GLY A 246 -11.43 3.87 5.39
N SER A 247 -11.35 4.22 4.12
CA SER A 247 -10.12 4.72 3.52
C SER A 247 -10.38 5.72 2.38
N ALA A 248 -9.39 6.59 2.17
CA ALA A 248 -9.34 7.49 1.03
C ALA A 248 -8.03 7.30 0.26
N ASN A 249 -8.17 7.00 -1.03
CA ASN A 249 -7.07 6.91 -1.98
C ASN A 249 -7.01 8.25 -2.73
N ILE A 250 -5.96 9.03 -2.49
CA ILE A 250 -5.83 10.41 -2.97
C ILE A 250 -4.73 10.48 -4.02
N GLY A 251 -5.06 11.13 -5.15
CA GLY A 251 -4.12 11.50 -6.20
C GLY A 251 -4.19 12.98 -6.54
N GLU A 252 -3.36 13.42 -7.49
CA GLU A 252 -3.35 14.83 -7.92
C GLU A 252 -4.59 15.23 -8.73
N GLY A 253 -5.20 14.28 -9.44
CA GLY A 253 -6.32 14.55 -10.35
C GLY A 253 -7.61 13.80 -10.03
N CYS A 254 -7.55 12.72 -9.25
CA CYS A 254 -8.71 11.92 -8.86
C CYS A 254 -8.62 11.55 -7.37
N ALA A 255 -9.75 11.17 -6.78
CA ALA A 255 -9.82 10.58 -5.45
C ALA A 255 -10.80 9.40 -5.46
N MET A 256 -10.46 8.34 -4.74
CA MET A 256 -11.29 7.15 -4.59
C MET A 256 -11.49 6.81 -3.11
N PHE A 257 -12.74 6.58 -2.72
CA PHE A 257 -13.15 6.31 -1.35
C PHE A 257 -13.75 4.92 -1.26
N GLU A 258 -13.32 4.15 -0.26
CA GLU A 258 -13.69 2.75 -0.10
C GLU A 258 -13.55 2.31 1.36
N ALA A 259 -14.20 1.20 1.72
CA ALA A 259 -13.87 0.48 2.94
C ALA A 259 -12.51 -0.23 2.81
N ILE A 260 -11.84 -0.50 3.94
CA ILE A 260 -10.60 -1.29 3.94
C ILE A 260 -10.88 -2.76 3.60
N HIS A 261 -11.98 -3.32 4.12
CA HIS A 261 -12.29 -4.74 4.00
C HIS A 261 -12.63 -5.20 2.56
N GLY A 262 -12.49 -6.51 2.32
CA GLY A 262 -12.86 -7.16 1.06
C GLY A 262 -14.36 -7.40 0.89
N SER A 263 -14.72 -8.14 -0.18
CA SER A 263 -16.12 -8.41 -0.58
C SER A 263 -16.87 -9.42 0.30
N ALA A 264 -16.17 -10.15 1.18
CA ALA A 264 -16.75 -11.09 2.13
C ALA A 264 -17.89 -11.96 1.53
N PRO A 265 -17.65 -12.74 0.46
CA PRO A 265 -18.70 -13.40 -0.34
C PRO A 265 -19.60 -14.32 0.49
N ARG A 266 -19.08 -14.91 1.58
CA ARG A 266 -19.84 -15.76 2.52
C ARG A 266 -20.95 -15.01 3.28
N ARG A 267 -20.96 -13.68 3.26
CA ARG A 267 -21.91 -12.80 3.97
C ARG A 267 -22.84 -12.05 3.03
N ALA A 268 -22.68 -12.20 1.72
CA ALA A 268 -23.47 -11.50 0.72
C ALA A 268 -24.96 -11.86 0.81
N GLY A 269 -25.83 -10.85 0.73
CA GLY A 269 -27.29 -10.99 0.70
C GLY A 269 -27.93 -11.40 2.04
N GLN A 270 -27.20 -11.33 3.14
CA GLN A 270 -27.69 -11.77 4.46
C GLN A 270 -28.22 -10.62 5.33
N ASN A 271 -28.09 -9.36 4.89
CA ASN A 271 -28.38 -8.18 5.70
C ASN A 271 -27.63 -8.20 7.04
N LEU A 272 -26.36 -8.62 7.04
CA LEU A 272 -25.52 -8.72 8.25
C LEU A 272 -24.29 -7.82 8.21
N ALA A 273 -23.84 -7.42 7.04
CA ALA A 273 -22.60 -6.65 6.90
C ALA A 273 -22.68 -5.31 7.63
N ASN A 274 -21.58 -4.91 8.28
CA ASN A 274 -21.45 -3.59 8.87
C ASN A 274 -21.15 -2.58 7.75
N PRO A 275 -22.01 -1.57 7.51
CA PRO A 275 -21.75 -0.58 6.46
C PRO A 275 -20.77 0.52 6.91
N SER A 276 -20.35 0.53 8.18
CA SER A 276 -19.56 1.62 8.78
C SER A 276 -18.27 1.92 8.01
N GLY A 277 -17.49 0.91 7.61
CA GLY A 277 -16.24 1.15 6.88
C GLY A 277 -16.45 1.89 5.55
N LEU A 278 -17.51 1.58 4.79
CA LEU A 278 -17.80 2.30 3.56
C LEU A 278 -18.41 3.68 3.85
N LEU A 279 -19.21 3.80 4.91
CA LEU A 279 -19.76 5.07 5.38
C LEU A 279 -18.65 6.05 5.78
N GLU A 280 -17.64 5.60 6.51
CA GLU A 280 -16.45 6.39 6.85
C GLU A 280 -15.71 6.85 5.59
N GLY A 281 -15.55 5.97 4.59
CA GLY A 281 -15.03 6.36 3.28
C GLY A 281 -15.89 7.45 2.61
N ALA A 282 -17.21 7.36 2.69
CA ALA A 282 -18.12 8.38 2.18
C ALA A 282 -18.07 9.70 2.98
N VAL A 283 -17.84 9.66 4.29
CA VAL A 283 -17.60 10.86 5.10
C VAL A 283 -16.30 11.55 4.67
N MET A 284 -15.23 10.78 4.45
CA MET A 284 -13.98 11.31 3.87
C MET A 284 -14.21 11.91 2.48
N MET A 285 -15.06 11.29 1.65
CA MET A 285 -15.46 11.83 0.34
C MET A 285 -16.19 13.16 0.47
N LEU A 286 -17.19 13.26 1.36
CA LEU A 286 -17.97 14.47 1.57
C LEU A 286 -17.06 15.63 2.01
N ASN A 287 -16.12 15.36 2.92
CA ASN A 287 -15.08 16.32 3.30
C ASN A 287 -14.22 16.74 2.09
N HIS A 288 -13.76 15.78 1.29
CA HIS A 288 -12.93 16.05 0.11
C HIS A 288 -13.64 16.93 -0.94
N ILE A 289 -14.94 16.77 -1.14
CA ILE A 289 -15.73 17.57 -2.08
C ILE A 289 -16.28 18.87 -1.47
N GLY A 290 -15.87 19.22 -0.24
CA GLY A 290 -16.25 20.46 0.44
C GLY A 290 -17.63 20.46 1.11
N GLN A 291 -18.29 19.31 1.22
CA GLN A 291 -19.58 19.15 1.93
C GLN A 291 -19.35 18.78 3.41
N THR A 292 -18.51 19.56 4.10
CA THR A 292 -18.06 19.29 5.48
C THR A 292 -19.19 19.28 6.51
N GLU A 293 -20.21 20.13 6.35
CA GLU A 293 -21.38 20.15 7.24
C GLU A 293 -22.20 18.85 7.13
N VAL A 294 -22.36 18.31 5.92
CA VAL A 294 -23.04 17.03 5.70
C VAL A 294 -22.20 15.90 6.27
N ALA A 295 -20.88 15.92 6.05
CA ALA A 295 -19.95 14.95 6.63
C ALA A 295 -20.02 14.94 8.16
N GLU A 296 -19.99 16.13 8.80
CA GLU A 296 -20.08 16.29 10.25
C GLU A 296 -21.39 15.73 10.80
N LYS A 297 -22.50 16.02 10.12
CA LYS A 297 -23.84 15.52 10.49
C LYS A 297 -23.92 14.00 10.42
N VAL A 298 -23.38 13.39 9.35
CA VAL A 298 -23.32 11.92 9.20
C VAL A 298 -22.44 11.30 10.26
N GLN A 299 -21.24 11.85 10.48
CA GLN A 299 -20.27 11.31 11.44
C GLN A 299 -20.82 11.31 12.87
N ASN A 300 -21.40 12.43 13.30
CA ASN A 300 -21.98 12.53 14.64
C ASN A 300 -23.21 11.63 14.81
N ALA A 301 -24.04 11.46 13.76
CA ALA A 301 -25.16 10.52 13.80
C ALA A 301 -24.69 9.07 13.92
N TRP A 302 -23.64 8.69 13.18
CA TRP A 302 -23.04 7.36 13.29
C TRP A 302 -22.44 7.11 14.68
N LEU A 303 -21.63 8.04 15.20
CA LEU A 303 -21.09 7.96 16.57
C LEU A 303 -22.22 7.85 17.60
N LYS A 304 -23.30 8.60 17.43
CA LYS A 304 -24.47 8.53 18.30
C LYS A 304 -25.14 7.15 18.25
N THR A 305 -25.28 6.54 17.08
CA THR A 305 -25.84 5.18 16.92
C THR A 305 -24.98 4.12 17.60
N ILE A 306 -23.64 4.23 17.49
CA ILE A 306 -22.70 3.36 18.23
C ILE A 306 -22.86 3.57 19.75
N GLU A 307 -22.92 4.82 20.21
CA GLU A 307 -23.14 5.14 21.63
C GLU A 307 -24.51 4.65 22.17
N ASP A 308 -25.53 4.63 21.32
CA ASP A 308 -26.84 4.07 21.68
C ASP A 308 -26.81 2.55 21.84
N GLY A 309 -25.73 1.88 21.43
CA GLY A 309 -25.52 0.44 21.53
C GLY A 309 -26.25 -0.35 20.45
N ILE A 310 -26.57 0.29 19.31
CA ILE A 310 -27.21 -0.33 18.15
C ILE A 310 -26.11 -0.83 17.23
N HIS A 311 -25.76 -2.10 17.32
CA HIS A 311 -24.55 -2.66 16.70
C HIS A 311 -24.87 -3.77 15.70
N THR A 312 -24.06 -3.85 14.65
CA THR A 312 -24.04 -5.02 13.75
C THR A 312 -23.29 -6.18 14.39
N TYR A 313 -23.42 -7.37 13.81
CA TYR A 313 -22.96 -8.63 14.43
C TYR A 313 -21.46 -8.66 14.80
N ASP A 314 -20.62 -7.92 14.06
CA ASP A 314 -19.16 -7.91 14.19
C ASP A 314 -18.66 -7.11 15.40
N ILE A 315 -19.47 -6.15 15.87
CA ILE A 315 -19.16 -5.31 17.04
C ILE A 315 -20.21 -5.44 18.16
N TYR A 316 -21.19 -6.32 17.99
CA TYR A 316 -22.17 -6.63 19.02
C TYR A 316 -21.54 -7.43 20.15
N LYS A 317 -21.72 -6.97 21.38
CA LYS A 317 -21.29 -7.69 22.57
C LYS A 317 -22.32 -7.59 23.69
N GLU A 318 -22.73 -8.75 24.22
CA GLU A 318 -23.63 -8.80 25.36
C GLU A 318 -23.06 -8.03 26.56
N GLY A 319 -23.90 -7.22 27.20
CA GLY A 319 -23.50 -6.34 28.31
C GLY A 319 -22.93 -4.98 27.88
N ILE A 320 -22.56 -4.79 26.61
CA ILE A 320 -22.15 -3.48 26.05
C ILE A 320 -23.20 -2.97 25.06
N SER A 321 -23.59 -3.81 24.11
CA SER A 321 -24.61 -3.53 23.11
C SER A 321 -26.01 -3.64 23.69
N LYS A 322 -26.92 -2.77 23.21
CA LYS A 322 -28.34 -2.83 23.53
C LYS A 322 -29.12 -3.62 22.49
N GLU A 323 -28.76 -3.49 21.21
CA GLU A 323 -29.49 -4.10 20.11
C GLU A 323 -28.53 -4.63 19.05
N LYS A 324 -28.81 -5.84 18.55
CA LYS A 324 -28.11 -6.41 17.39
C LYS A 324 -28.96 -6.20 16.15
N VAL A 325 -28.45 -5.47 15.17
CA VAL A 325 -29.17 -5.11 13.94
C VAL A 325 -28.48 -5.63 12.69
N GLY A 326 -29.25 -5.71 11.60
CA GLY A 326 -28.73 -5.93 10.26
C GLY A 326 -28.20 -4.66 9.61
N THR A 327 -27.68 -4.80 8.38
CA THR A 327 -27.11 -3.69 7.59
C THR A 327 -28.11 -2.56 7.38
N LYS A 328 -29.32 -2.90 6.97
CA LYS A 328 -30.39 -1.95 6.67
C LYS A 328 -30.88 -1.26 7.94
N GLU A 329 -31.15 -2.02 8.99
CA GLU A 329 -31.67 -1.49 10.25
C GLU A 329 -30.63 -0.60 10.94
N PHE A 330 -29.32 -0.92 10.80
CA PHE A 330 -28.25 -0.02 11.23
C PHE A 330 -28.28 1.32 10.48
N ALA A 331 -28.45 1.30 9.16
CA ALA A 331 -28.56 2.52 8.36
C ALA A 331 -29.79 3.35 8.76
N GLU A 332 -30.94 2.72 8.96
CA GLU A 332 -32.15 3.38 9.46
C GLU A 332 -31.92 4.03 10.84
N ALA A 333 -31.18 3.38 11.73
CA ALA A 333 -30.82 3.93 13.03
C ALA A 333 -29.91 5.17 12.91
N VAL A 334 -28.88 5.12 12.05
CA VAL A 334 -28.04 6.29 11.74
C VAL A 334 -28.87 7.45 11.17
N ILE A 335 -29.79 7.15 10.25
CA ILE A 335 -30.69 8.17 9.66
C ILE A 335 -31.57 8.82 10.74
N LYS A 336 -32.15 8.03 11.66
CA LYS A 336 -32.94 8.55 12.79
C LYS A 336 -32.12 9.45 13.72
N ASN A 337 -30.81 9.22 13.80
CA ASN A 337 -29.88 10.00 14.61
C ASN A 337 -29.29 11.23 13.91
N LEU A 338 -29.68 11.52 12.66
CA LEU A 338 -29.24 12.73 11.96
C LEU A 338 -29.66 14.01 12.71
N GLY A 339 -28.67 14.83 13.08
CA GLY A 339 -28.85 16.04 13.88
C GLY A 339 -28.66 15.84 15.39
N ASN A 340 -28.56 14.59 15.85
CA ASN A 340 -28.11 14.27 17.20
C ASN A 340 -26.59 14.15 17.24
N LYS A 341 -26.03 14.29 18.44
CA LYS A 341 -24.60 14.16 18.70
C LYS A 341 -24.35 13.14 19.82
N PRO A 342 -23.20 12.44 19.81
CA PRO A 342 -22.82 11.60 20.94
C PRO A 342 -22.61 12.45 22.21
N SER A 343 -22.81 11.84 23.36
CA SER A 343 -22.64 12.46 24.68
C SER A 343 -21.41 11.93 25.44
N ILE A 344 -20.95 10.72 25.11
CA ILE A 344 -19.80 10.05 25.71
C ILE A 344 -18.67 9.95 24.68
N LEU A 345 -18.96 9.51 23.45
CA LEU A 345 -17.97 9.58 22.37
C LEU A 345 -17.71 11.06 22.02
N LYS A 346 -16.46 11.36 21.66
CA LYS A 346 -16.07 12.72 21.27
C LYS A 346 -16.83 13.12 20.00
N GLU A 347 -17.60 14.20 20.06
CA GLU A 347 -18.21 14.78 18.86
C GLU A 347 -17.13 15.22 17.86
N VAL A 348 -17.46 15.13 16.58
CA VAL A 348 -16.59 15.59 15.52
C VAL A 348 -17.05 16.96 15.05
N SER A 349 -16.09 17.84 14.78
CA SER A 349 -16.32 19.05 14.01
C SER A 349 -15.28 19.17 12.91
N PHE A 350 -15.74 19.42 11.69
CA PHE A 350 -14.86 19.54 10.53
C PHE A 350 -14.67 21.02 10.16
N ASP A 351 -13.41 21.44 10.06
CA ASP A 351 -13.09 22.79 9.62
C ASP A 351 -13.52 23.03 8.18
N LYS A 352 -14.25 24.13 7.95
CA LYS A 352 -14.94 24.42 6.68
C LYS A 352 -14.01 24.71 5.49
N ASN A 353 -12.71 24.92 5.71
CA ASN A 353 -11.76 25.37 4.68
C ASN A 353 -10.39 24.67 4.77
N VAL A 354 -10.39 23.39 5.10
CA VAL A 354 -9.16 22.58 5.10
C VAL A 354 -8.76 22.26 3.65
N VAL A 355 -7.70 22.92 3.17
CA VAL A 355 -7.09 22.63 1.87
C VAL A 355 -5.67 22.13 2.09
N LEU A 356 -5.43 20.86 1.73
CA LEU A 356 -4.08 20.32 1.65
C LEU A 356 -3.34 20.95 0.47
N ASN A 357 -2.37 21.81 0.75
CA ASN A 357 -1.54 22.42 -0.27
C ASN A 357 -0.25 21.63 -0.43
N LEU A 358 -0.19 20.78 -1.45
CA LEU A 358 0.97 19.95 -1.72
C LEU A 358 1.88 20.65 -2.74
N PRO A 359 3.15 20.93 -2.40
CA PRO A 359 4.12 21.40 -3.37
C PRO A 359 4.26 20.40 -4.50
N LYS A 360 4.34 20.90 -5.74
CA LYS A 360 4.68 20.04 -6.88
C LYS A 360 6.10 19.50 -6.71
N TYR A 361 6.26 18.21 -6.94
CA TYR A 361 7.58 17.58 -6.93
C TYR A 361 8.53 18.28 -7.91
N VAL A 362 9.71 18.66 -7.42
CA VAL A 362 10.78 19.23 -8.23
C VAL A 362 11.84 18.16 -8.45
N LYS A 363 12.07 17.81 -9.71
CA LYS A 363 13.05 16.78 -10.07
C LYS A 363 14.46 17.25 -9.69
N LYS A 364 15.14 16.49 -8.83
CA LYS A 364 16.56 16.70 -8.52
C LYS A 364 17.45 16.53 -9.76
N PRO A 365 18.60 17.22 -9.83
CA PRO A 365 19.59 17.02 -10.90
C PRO A 365 19.98 15.55 -11.06
N ALA A 366 20.28 15.14 -12.29
CA ALA A 366 20.72 13.78 -12.55
C ALA A 366 22.10 13.55 -11.94
N ALA A 367 22.25 12.45 -11.19
CA ALA A 367 23.54 11.98 -10.72
C ALA A 367 24.42 11.53 -11.90
N LYS A 368 25.74 11.65 -11.75
CA LYS A 368 26.71 11.04 -12.66
C LYS A 368 26.61 9.53 -12.53
N LYS A 369 26.04 8.89 -13.56
CA LYS A 369 25.79 7.44 -13.61
C LYS A 369 26.94 6.73 -14.34
N GLU A 370 27.64 5.84 -13.64
CA GLU A 370 28.78 5.09 -14.17
C GLU A 370 28.52 3.59 -14.08
N LEU A 371 28.72 2.86 -15.18
CA LEU A 371 28.53 1.41 -15.25
C LEU A 371 29.81 0.71 -14.78
N VAL A 372 29.76 0.00 -13.66
CA VAL A 372 30.94 -0.55 -12.95
C VAL A 372 30.95 -2.07 -12.85
N GLY A 373 29.94 -2.75 -13.40
CA GLY A 373 29.88 -4.20 -13.44
C GLY A 373 28.54 -4.72 -13.94
N VAL A 374 28.38 -6.04 -13.91
CA VAL A 374 27.13 -6.73 -14.23
C VAL A 374 26.97 -7.97 -13.35
N ASP A 375 25.76 -8.20 -12.87
CA ASP A 375 25.35 -9.49 -12.31
C ASP A 375 24.68 -10.31 -13.43
N LEU A 376 25.21 -11.51 -13.69
CA LEU A 376 24.58 -12.52 -14.53
C LEU A 376 23.87 -13.53 -13.63
N PHE A 377 22.59 -13.76 -13.86
CA PHE A 377 21.81 -14.78 -13.18
C PHE A 377 21.78 -16.03 -14.04
N VAL A 378 22.17 -17.16 -13.46
CA VAL A 378 22.42 -18.42 -14.18
C VAL A 378 21.50 -19.50 -13.64
N HIS A 379 20.87 -20.25 -14.55
CA HIS A 379 20.20 -21.51 -14.24
C HIS A 379 21.21 -22.66 -14.32
N TRP A 380 21.46 -23.32 -13.19
CA TRP A 380 22.31 -24.50 -13.15
C TRP A 380 21.93 -25.44 -12.02
N ASN A 381 21.59 -26.68 -12.36
CA ASN A 381 21.10 -27.70 -11.42
C ASN A 381 22.18 -28.32 -10.52
N GLY A 382 23.45 -27.97 -10.69
CA GLY A 382 24.49 -28.44 -9.78
C GLY A 382 24.43 -27.71 -8.45
N THR A 383 25.05 -28.28 -7.42
CA THR A 383 24.97 -27.75 -6.05
C THR A 383 26.29 -27.19 -5.53
N ASN A 384 27.41 -27.45 -6.22
CA ASN A 384 28.75 -27.04 -5.79
C ASN A 384 29.14 -25.67 -6.38
N PRO A 385 29.29 -24.61 -5.55
CA PRO A 385 29.66 -23.27 -6.03
C PRO A 385 31.00 -23.23 -6.77
N ASN A 386 31.95 -24.09 -6.39
CA ASN A 386 33.27 -24.13 -7.02
C ASN A 386 33.22 -24.71 -8.44
N GLU A 387 32.26 -25.59 -8.73
CA GLU A 387 32.08 -26.16 -10.07
C GLU A 387 31.48 -25.15 -11.03
N ILE A 388 30.43 -24.43 -10.62
CA ILE A 388 29.89 -23.34 -11.44
C ILE A 388 30.89 -22.19 -11.58
N ALA A 389 31.69 -21.87 -10.55
CA ALA A 389 32.77 -20.89 -10.67
C ALA A 389 33.81 -21.30 -11.72
N LYS A 390 34.19 -22.59 -11.80
CA LYS A 390 35.09 -23.10 -12.85
C LYS A 390 34.49 -22.91 -14.25
N LYS A 391 33.20 -23.16 -14.43
CA LYS A 391 32.50 -22.91 -15.71
C LYS A 391 32.49 -21.42 -16.05
N LEU A 392 32.15 -20.56 -15.09
CA LEU A 392 32.06 -19.11 -15.28
C LEU A 392 33.42 -18.45 -15.54
N LYS A 393 34.53 -19.07 -15.14
CA LYS A 393 35.89 -18.63 -15.55
C LYS A 393 36.13 -18.77 -17.04
N ALA A 394 35.39 -19.63 -17.75
CA ALA A 394 35.46 -19.67 -19.22
C ALA A 394 34.67 -18.52 -19.89
N VAL A 395 33.81 -17.84 -19.12
CA VAL A 395 32.98 -16.72 -19.59
C VAL A 395 33.71 -15.37 -19.51
N THR A 396 34.68 -15.23 -18.58
CA THR A 396 35.39 -13.97 -18.28
C THR A 396 36.10 -13.37 -19.50
N LEU A 397 36.30 -12.05 -19.47
CA LEU A 397 37.05 -11.31 -20.49
C LEU A 397 38.41 -10.87 -19.92
N PRO A 398 39.42 -10.53 -20.75
CA PRO A 398 40.76 -10.16 -20.27
C PRO A 398 40.83 -9.07 -19.19
N ASN A 399 39.83 -8.20 -19.12
CA ASN A 399 39.75 -7.11 -18.14
C ASN A 399 38.47 -7.15 -17.29
N THR A 400 37.74 -8.27 -17.28
CA THR A 400 36.48 -8.42 -16.54
C THR A 400 36.39 -9.81 -15.93
N ASP A 401 36.56 -9.86 -14.61
CA ASP A 401 36.60 -11.10 -13.84
C ASP A 401 35.31 -11.35 -13.05
N LEU A 402 35.05 -12.64 -12.81
CA LEU A 402 34.08 -13.10 -11.84
C LEU A 402 34.60 -12.80 -10.43
N THR A 403 33.87 -11.97 -9.69
CA THR A 403 34.26 -11.51 -8.35
C THR A 403 33.52 -12.21 -7.23
N MET A 404 32.33 -12.75 -7.50
CA MET A 404 31.47 -13.34 -6.47
C MET A 404 30.38 -14.19 -7.12
N ILE A 405 29.99 -15.28 -6.46
CA ILE A 405 28.74 -15.98 -6.70
C ILE A 405 27.92 -15.98 -5.41
N THR A 406 26.63 -15.73 -5.54
CA THR A 406 25.68 -15.91 -4.44
C THR A 406 24.53 -16.82 -4.84
N ASN A 407 24.05 -17.60 -3.88
CA ASN A 407 22.83 -18.38 -3.99
C ASN A 407 21.85 -17.86 -2.93
N ARG A 408 20.62 -17.52 -3.33
CA ARG A 408 19.60 -16.91 -2.44
C ARG A 408 20.10 -15.70 -1.63
N GLY A 409 21.06 -14.93 -2.17
CA GLY A 409 21.62 -13.72 -1.56
C GLY A 409 22.84 -13.93 -0.65
N ILE A 410 23.22 -15.17 -0.36
CA ILE A 410 24.39 -15.51 0.47
C ILE A 410 25.61 -15.75 -0.42
N LYS A 411 26.77 -15.20 -0.05
CA LYS A 411 28.03 -15.49 -0.74
C LYS A 411 28.40 -16.96 -0.58
N VAL A 412 28.50 -17.65 -1.72
CA VAL A 412 28.89 -19.06 -1.78
C VAL A 412 30.21 -19.26 -2.54
N TRP A 413 30.69 -18.24 -3.24
CA TRP A 413 32.02 -18.22 -3.84
C TRP A 413 32.56 -16.78 -3.94
N PRO A 414 33.88 -16.56 -3.73
CA PRO A 414 34.84 -17.52 -3.19
C PRO A 414 34.57 -17.82 -1.70
N GLU A 415 35.15 -18.91 -1.20
CA GLU A 415 35.16 -19.25 0.25
C GLU A 415 33.76 -19.30 0.88
N GLY A 416 32.80 -19.94 0.21
CA GLY A 416 31.48 -20.21 0.78
C GLY A 416 31.52 -21.30 1.85
N PHE A 417 30.51 -21.31 2.72
CA PHE A 417 30.30 -22.35 3.74
C PHE A 417 29.60 -23.57 3.13
N GLU A 418 30.10 -24.78 3.42
CA GLU A 418 29.56 -26.05 2.91
C GLU A 418 28.11 -26.31 3.37
N GLU A 419 27.72 -25.76 4.50
CA GLU A 419 26.37 -25.85 5.06
C GLU A 419 25.34 -25.00 4.29
N THR A 420 25.79 -24.12 3.37
CA THR A 420 24.88 -23.25 2.64
C THR A 420 24.08 -24.05 1.63
N PHE A 421 22.79 -24.22 1.89
CA PHE A 421 21.85 -24.82 0.94
C PHE A 421 21.72 -23.94 -0.32
N CYS A 422 22.07 -24.52 -1.47
CA CYS A 422 22.01 -23.87 -2.77
C CYS A 422 20.87 -24.44 -3.62
N THR A 423 20.14 -23.57 -4.33
CA THR A 423 19.14 -23.95 -5.35
C THR A 423 19.72 -23.78 -6.76
N ASP A 424 18.91 -24.07 -7.78
CA ASP A 424 19.29 -23.99 -9.20
C ASP A 424 19.50 -22.57 -9.77
N HIS A 425 19.39 -21.52 -8.95
CA HIS A 425 19.47 -20.11 -9.35
C HIS A 425 20.67 -19.38 -8.74
N TRP A 426 21.59 -18.91 -9.59
CA TRP A 426 22.89 -18.39 -9.19
C TRP A 426 23.11 -16.95 -9.65
N ARG A 427 23.39 -16.02 -8.73
CA ARG A 427 23.80 -14.65 -9.10
C ARG A 427 25.33 -14.57 -9.15
N CYS A 428 25.86 -14.24 -10.31
CA CYS A 428 27.29 -14.25 -10.62
C CYS A 428 27.76 -12.83 -10.99
N ARG A 429 28.61 -12.23 -10.16
CA ARG A 429 29.03 -10.83 -10.32
C ARG A 429 30.33 -10.69 -11.09
N PHE A 430 30.28 -9.94 -12.18
CA PHE A 430 31.43 -9.60 -13.01
C PHE A 430 31.78 -8.12 -12.86
N LYS A 431 33.07 -7.82 -12.63
CA LYS A 431 33.58 -6.45 -12.50
C LYS A 431 34.90 -6.30 -13.25
N PRO A 432 35.25 -5.07 -13.70
CA PRO A 432 36.52 -4.84 -14.33
C PRO A 432 37.69 -4.87 -13.34
N ASN A 433 38.83 -5.41 -13.79
CA ASN A 433 39.99 -5.71 -12.95
C ASN A 433 40.73 -4.43 -12.50
N ASP A 434 40.61 -3.36 -13.26
CA ASP A 434 41.23 -2.07 -12.98
C ASP A 434 40.37 -1.17 -12.08
N GLY A 435 39.22 -1.68 -11.59
CA GLY A 435 38.29 -0.95 -10.74
C GLY A 435 37.57 0.20 -11.44
N LYS A 436 37.62 0.28 -12.78
CA LYS A 436 36.96 1.34 -13.55
C LYS A 436 35.58 0.92 -14.05
N THR A 437 35.19 1.43 -15.21
CA THR A 437 33.89 1.20 -15.84
C THR A 437 33.94 0.01 -16.79
N ILE A 438 32.84 -0.74 -16.87
CA ILE A 438 32.59 -1.72 -17.93
C ILE A 438 31.69 -1.10 -19.01
N THR A 439 31.88 -1.51 -20.27
CA THR A 439 31.03 -1.07 -21.39
C THR A 439 29.89 -2.06 -21.65
N LYS A 440 28.79 -1.57 -22.25
CA LYS A 440 27.69 -2.44 -22.69
C LYS A 440 28.13 -3.50 -23.71
N LYS A 441 29.14 -3.19 -24.53
CA LYS A 441 29.69 -4.13 -25.50
C LYS A 441 30.36 -5.33 -24.80
N GLN A 442 31.12 -5.07 -23.74
CA GLN A 442 31.71 -6.14 -22.92
C GLN A 442 30.64 -7.00 -22.24
N ILE A 443 29.51 -6.43 -21.85
CA ILE A 443 28.38 -7.24 -21.31
C ILE A 443 27.83 -8.18 -22.39
N ILE A 444 27.68 -7.71 -23.64
CA ILE A 444 27.25 -8.56 -24.75
C ILE A 444 28.28 -9.67 -25.02
N GLU A 445 29.57 -9.34 -24.98
CA GLU A 445 30.66 -10.33 -25.15
C GLU A 445 30.64 -11.40 -24.03
N LEU A 446 30.38 -11.02 -22.77
CA LEU A 446 30.18 -11.98 -21.68
C LEU A 446 29.01 -12.93 -21.97
N LEU A 447 27.89 -12.40 -22.46
CA LEU A 447 26.72 -13.22 -22.82
C LEU A 447 27.01 -14.13 -24.01
N SER A 448 27.77 -13.67 -25.01
CA SER A 448 28.23 -14.52 -26.12
C SER A 448 29.11 -15.66 -25.62
N ASN A 449 30.09 -15.38 -24.75
CA ASN A 449 30.93 -16.41 -24.17
C ASN A 449 30.11 -17.40 -23.31
N ALA A 450 29.09 -16.92 -22.60
CA ALA A 450 28.20 -17.80 -21.83
C ALA A 450 27.46 -18.80 -22.74
N ILE A 451 26.98 -18.36 -23.91
CA ILE A 451 26.39 -19.25 -24.93
C ILE A 451 27.41 -20.27 -25.42
N ASP A 452 28.61 -19.83 -25.80
CA ASP A 452 29.66 -20.70 -26.34
C ASP A 452 30.13 -21.75 -25.33
N THR A 453 30.05 -21.43 -24.03
CA THR A 453 30.45 -22.29 -22.92
C THR A 453 29.28 -23.03 -22.27
N GLN A 454 28.08 -22.94 -22.83
CA GLN A 454 26.85 -23.59 -22.34
C GLN A 454 26.49 -23.22 -20.89
N VAL A 455 26.70 -21.95 -20.53
CA VAL A 455 26.20 -21.34 -19.29
C VAL A 455 24.88 -20.65 -19.58
N ASP A 456 23.78 -21.18 -19.01
CA ASP A 456 22.44 -20.64 -19.23
C ASP A 456 22.18 -19.38 -18.39
N VAL A 457 22.37 -18.21 -19.01
CA VAL A 457 22.10 -16.91 -18.38
C VAL A 457 20.65 -16.52 -18.61
N ILE A 458 19.87 -16.47 -17.53
CA ILE A 458 18.42 -16.24 -17.55
C ILE A 458 18.03 -14.78 -17.27
N LYS A 459 18.91 -13.99 -16.64
CA LYS A 459 18.68 -12.58 -16.32
C LYS A 459 20.00 -11.83 -16.16
N THR A 460 19.98 -10.53 -16.40
CA THR A 460 21.11 -9.64 -16.10
C THR A 460 20.68 -8.44 -15.25
N GLU A 461 21.58 -7.94 -14.40
CA GLU A 461 21.43 -6.67 -13.71
C GLU A 461 22.71 -5.85 -13.84
N ASN A 462 22.61 -4.62 -14.33
CA ASN A 462 23.75 -3.75 -14.49
C ASN A 462 24.10 -3.08 -13.15
N LEU A 463 25.37 -3.08 -12.80
CA LEU A 463 25.86 -2.47 -11.56
C LEU A 463 26.30 -1.03 -11.85
N TYR A 464 25.59 -0.08 -11.29
CA TYR A 464 25.90 1.34 -11.45
C TYR A 464 26.40 1.98 -10.16
N GLU A 465 27.24 2.98 -10.32
CA GLU A 465 27.49 4.01 -9.33
C GLU A 465 26.78 5.30 -9.72
N PHE A 466 26.28 6.02 -8.71
CA PHE A 466 25.65 7.32 -8.84
C PHE A 466 26.43 8.30 -7.96
N ASP A 467 27.11 9.27 -8.57
CA ASP A 467 28.00 10.21 -7.89
C ASP A 467 29.06 9.50 -7.02
N GLY A 468 29.64 8.41 -7.55
CA GLY A 468 30.64 7.59 -6.86
C GLY A 468 30.11 6.69 -5.75
N LYS A 469 28.78 6.65 -5.52
CA LYS A 469 28.14 5.74 -4.57
C LYS A 469 27.55 4.54 -5.28
N SER A 470 27.80 3.33 -4.77
CA SER A 470 27.25 2.10 -5.34
C SER A 470 25.72 2.06 -5.25
N GLY A 471 25.06 1.87 -6.38
CA GLY A 471 23.61 1.69 -6.50
C GLY A 471 23.17 0.23 -6.43
N TYR A 472 23.94 -0.62 -5.74
CA TYR A 472 23.68 -2.05 -5.60
C TYR A 472 24.20 -2.53 -4.24
N SER A 473 23.66 -3.64 -3.74
CA SER A 473 24.12 -4.26 -2.49
C SER A 473 25.30 -5.21 -2.72
N LEU A 474 26.10 -5.38 -1.66
CA LEU A 474 27.04 -6.48 -1.54
C LEU A 474 26.29 -7.78 -1.21
N GLY A 475 26.88 -8.94 -1.50
CA GLY A 475 26.34 -10.22 -1.01
C GLY A 475 26.45 -10.32 0.51
N GLN A 476 25.56 -11.08 1.17
CA GLN A 476 25.77 -11.37 2.60
C GLN A 476 27.06 -12.17 2.78
N GLY A 477 27.98 -11.68 3.63
CA GLY A 477 29.31 -12.25 3.82
C GLY A 477 30.39 -11.79 2.83
N GLN A 478 30.09 -10.81 1.97
CA GLN A 478 31.09 -10.13 1.14
C GLN A 478 31.90 -9.09 1.94
#